data_AF-A0A3M1ECB7-F1
#
_entry.id   AF-A0A3M1ECB7-F1
#
_cell.length_a   1.000
_cell.length_b   1.000
_cell.length_c   1.000
_cell.angle_alpha   90.00
_cell.angle_beta   90.00
_cell.angle_gamma   90.00
#
_symmetry.space_group_name_H-M   'P 1'
#
loop_
_entity.id
_entity.type
_entity.pdbx_description
1 polymer ?
#
loop_
_entity_poly.entity_id
_entity_poly.type
_entity_poly.pdbx_seq_one_letter_code
_entity_poly.pdbx_strand_id
1 'polypeptide(L)'
;YVNSNGRGLGIAARYYFDKTPDELTLVECAFIAGSVKAPSRYNPFIKRTEAERKAAEAHAFERKNYVIENMFELGMITPEEREAALRAPVPFRKGRFQFDRNVALDYVERLLQTERFSRLLAEHGISNLATSGIRIYTTLDKEIEEAGLYGLRRNLSRIDTILRGYTPPEKPAEMPNVTLLRPREFHLGTIRKIVREKEIEKSRIVVDFGHVQGIVPYEEIEETAHRIGQNKRGERAKVRKEDVTAFLDRLKVGDPIYTSVRSDTTPEGIATLAIEQRPEVEGALIVLDKGEIRAMVGGFENTNFNRALYGKRQVGSVFKPIVYLAALQLGWSPLDPLVNSRQFFAFQGEFYYPKPDHTPHSATVSMTWAGTKSENLATIYLLFHLLDKLNFVQFEEVARKVDMAPREGEKYRDFAKRMRKMGIRAVPEQFKRGLFEEVKQELIPELIFDGEEKTIAVLDTLQYGAGYAEEEIRIKDLLGMPILDEFGNPIEREPPEEKAKAEEAEEEGEEELTEEEREEYLEKLEILKRNYLRLKEMNDKFRERRQRLREIARKGEWRRMDRERLAQIVPIGFYTPITASSTPLSTPVIFTTDHERKGKDLMPIPPERLLSMVHDADLGLRALDPL
;
A
#
# COMPACT_ATOMS: atom_id res chain seq x y z
N TYR A 1 39.95 -19.88 -15.59
CA TYR A 1 40.77 -20.35 -14.46
C TYR A 1 39.98 -21.39 -13.71
N VAL A 2 40.50 -22.62 -13.60
CA VAL A 2 39.87 -23.71 -12.83
C VAL A 2 40.86 -24.04 -11.72
N ASN A 3 40.61 -23.53 -10.51
CA ASN A 3 41.48 -23.80 -9.37
C ASN A 3 41.11 -25.15 -8.74
N SER A 4 42.13 -25.85 -8.24
CA SER A 4 42.19 -27.26 -7.82
C SER A 4 41.37 -27.68 -6.59
N ASN A 5 40.37 -26.90 -6.14
CA ASN A 5 39.61 -27.18 -4.91
C ASN A 5 38.14 -27.60 -5.14
N GLY A 6 37.83 -28.35 -6.20
CA GLY A 6 36.47 -28.86 -6.46
C GLY A 6 35.41 -27.81 -6.87
N ARG A 7 35.64 -26.53 -6.62
CA ARG A 7 34.74 -25.41 -6.99
C ARG A 7 34.79 -25.04 -8.47
N GLY A 8 35.91 -25.31 -9.14
CA GLY A 8 36.06 -25.09 -10.58
C GLY A 8 35.29 -26.09 -11.44
N LEU A 9 35.15 -27.34 -10.95
CA LEU A 9 34.42 -28.40 -11.65
C LEU A 9 32.92 -28.14 -11.67
N GLY A 10 32.31 -27.78 -10.53
CA GLY A 10 30.88 -27.44 -10.48
C GLY A 10 30.50 -26.25 -11.37
N ILE A 11 31.35 -25.23 -11.41
CA ILE A 11 31.15 -24.06 -12.30
C ILE A 11 31.31 -24.47 -13.77
N ALA A 12 32.29 -25.31 -14.11
CA ALA A 12 32.50 -25.78 -15.48
C ALA A 12 31.39 -26.72 -15.94
N ALA A 13 30.93 -27.64 -15.09
CA ALA A 13 29.82 -28.55 -15.33
C ALA A 13 28.55 -27.77 -15.68
N ARG A 14 28.23 -26.75 -14.87
CA ARG A 14 27.10 -25.88 -15.13
C ARG A 14 27.33 -25.05 -16.39
N TYR A 15 28.48 -24.37 -16.52
CA TYR A 15 28.75 -23.49 -17.67
C TYR A 15 28.71 -24.21 -19.03
N TYR A 16 29.32 -25.39 -19.14
CA TYR A 16 29.46 -26.11 -20.42
C TYR A 16 28.27 -27.02 -20.76
N PHE A 17 27.59 -27.57 -19.75
CA PHE A 17 26.61 -28.65 -19.93
C PHE A 17 25.28 -28.46 -19.18
N ASP A 18 25.13 -27.39 -18.40
CA ASP A 18 23.96 -27.12 -17.56
C ASP A 18 23.72 -28.17 -16.45
N LYS A 19 24.75 -28.92 -16.06
CA LYS A 19 24.68 -30.05 -15.14
C LYS A 19 25.41 -29.81 -13.82
N THR A 20 25.06 -30.58 -12.80
CA THR A 20 25.87 -30.75 -11.58
C THR A 20 27.01 -31.76 -11.81
N PRO A 21 28.08 -31.76 -11.00
CA PRO A 21 29.20 -32.69 -11.17
C PRO A 21 28.80 -34.17 -11.21
N ASP A 22 27.80 -34.56 -10.44
CA ASP A 22 27.33 -35.95 -10.34
C ASP A 22 26.54 -36.43 -11.57
N GLU A 23 26.06 -35.50 -12.40
CA GLU A 23 25.29 -35.78 -13.62
C GLU A 23 26.16 -35.83 -14.89
N LEU A 24 27.47 -35.59 -14.75
CA LEU A 24 28.39 -35.55 -15.89
C LEU A 24 28.68 -36.94 -16.43
N THR A 25 28.58 -37.07 -17.75
CA THR A 25 28.98 -38.26 -18.50
C THR A 25 30.50 -38.31 -18.70
N LEU A 26 31.03 -39.49 -19.04
CA LEU A 26 32.45 -39.69 -19.33
C LEU A 26 33.01 -38.68 -20.36
N VAL A 27 32.25 -38.40 -21.41
CA VAL A 27 32.61 -37.44 -22.48
C VAL A 27 32.72 -36.01 -21.93
N GLU A 28 31.78 -35.61 -21.08
CA GLU A 28 31.73 -34.27 -20.48
C GLU A 28 32.87 -34.09 -19.46
N CYS A 29 33.15 -35.10 -18.65
CA CYS A 29 34.29 -35.15 -17.74
C CYS A 29 35.63 -35.03 -18.49
N ALA A 30 35.82 -35.82 -19.56
CA ALA A 30 37.03 -35.79 -20.36
C ALA A 30 37.24 -34.44 -21.05
N PHE A 31 36.17 -33.80 -21.53
CA PHE A 31 36.24 -32.44 -22.06
C PHE A 31 36.67 -31.42 -20.99
N ILE A 32 36.03 -31.41 -19.81
CA ILE A 32 36.37 -30.45 -18.75
C ILE A 32 37.84 -30.59 -18.36
N ALA A 33 38.32 -31.82 -18.15
CA ALA A 33 39.72 -32.10 -17.84
C ALA A 33 40.66 -31.63 -18.96
N GLY A 34 40.31 -31.88 -20.23
CA GLY A 34 41.09 -31.46 -21.38
C GLY A 34 41.13 -29.95 -21.61
N SER A 35 40.05 -29.25 -21.24
CA SER A 35 39.85 -27.83 -21.49
C SER A 35 40.78 -26.91 -20.68
N VAL A 36 41.31 -27.40 -19.55
CA VAL A 36 42.17 -26.64 -18.63
C VAL A 36 43.40 -26.04 -19.33
N LYS A 37 43.95 -26.74 -20.33
CA LYS A 37 45.15 -26.30 -21.06
C LYS A 37 44.94 -25.00 -21.86
N ALA A 38 43.76 -24.80 -22.42
CA ALA A 38 43.44 -23.60 -23.21
C ALA A 38 41.92 -23.35 -23.23
N PRO A 39 41.31 -22.89 -22.12
CA PRO A 39 39.85 -22.84 -21.99
C PRO A 39 39.15 -22.01 -23.07
N SER A 40 39.75 -20.89 -23.47
CA SER A 40 39.22 -20.00 -24.51
C SER A 40 39.30 -20.58 -25.93
N ARG A 41 40.18 -21.57 -26.16
CA ARG A 41 40.33 -22.22 -27.47
C ARG A 41 39.18 -23.21 -27.73
N TYR A 42 38.76 -23.91 -26.68
CA TYR A 42 37.77 -24.99 -26.75
C TYR A 42 36.35 -24.55 -26.38
N ASN A 43 36.13 -23.27 -26.07
CA ASN A 43 34.86 -22.73 -25.62
C ASN A 43 34.07 -22.12 -26.80
N PRO A 44 32.97 -22.76 -27.25
CA PRO A 44 32.17 -22.25 -28.37
C PRO A 44 31.33 -21.03 -28.00
N PHE A 45 31.06 -20.77 -26.71
CA PHE A 45 30.15 -19.70 -26.28
C PHE A 45 30.76 -18.29 -26.29
N ILE A 46 32.09 -18.19 -26.44
CA ILE A 46 32.80 -16.90 -26.49
C ILE A 46 33.17 -16.49 -27.93
N LYS A 47 32.85 -17.32 -28.92
CA LYS A 47 33.16 -17.08 -30.34
C LYS A 47 32.06 -16.25 -30.99
N ARG A 48 32.44 -15.36 -31.91
CA ARG A 48 31.53 -14.35 -32.47
C ARG A 48 30.93 -14.77 -33.81
N THR A 49 31.63 -15.61 -34.56
CA THR A 49 31.17 -16.09 -35.87
C THR A 49 30.87 -17.59 -35.83
N GLU A 50 29.97 -18.04 -36.69
CA GLU A 50 29.59 -19.46 -36.79
C GLU A 50 30.77 -20.36 -37.18
N ALA A 51 31.67 -19.86 -38.03
CA ALA A 51 32.89 -20.56 -38.42
C ALA A 51 33.84 -20.76 -37.22
N GLU A 52 34.00 -19.74 -36.37
CA GLU A 52 34.81 -19.84 -35.15
C GLU A 52 34.20 -20.80 -34.11
N ARG A 53 32.87 -20.87 -34.02
CA ARG A 53 32.16 -21.80 -33.12
C ARG A 53 32.43 -23.25 -33.53
N LYS A 54 32.25 -23.58 -34.81
CA LYS A 54 32.54 -24.91 -35.34
C LYS A 54 34.01 -25.30 -35.18
N ALA A 55 34.93 -24.36 -35.38
CA ALA A 55 36.35 -24.60 -35.13
C ALA A 55 36.64 -24.89 -33.63
N ALA A 56 35.99 -24.16 -32.72
CA ALA A 56 36.12 -24.40 -31.28
C ALA A 56 35.56 -25.77 -30.87
N GLU A 57 34.43 -26.19 -31.46
CA GLU A 57 33.82 -27.51 -31.23
C GLU A 57 34.69 -28.65 -31.77
N ALA A 58 35.31 -28.48 -32.95
CA ALA A 58 36.26 -29.44 -33.51
C ALA A 58 37.50 -29.58 -32.60
N HIS A 59 38.07 -28.47 -32.14
CA HIS A 59 39.19 -28.50 -31.21
C HIS A 59 38.81 -29.09 -29.85
N ALA A 60 37.59 -28.86 -29.38
CA ALA A 60 37.05 -29.48 -28.17
C ALA A 60 36.94 -31.00 -28.33
N PHE A 61 36.47 -31.48 -29.48
CA PHE A 61 36.36 -32.90 -29.80
C PHE A 61 37.72 -33.59 -29.84
N GLU A 62 38.70 -33.00 -30.55
CA GLU A 62 40.09 -33.50 -30.58
C GLU A 62 40.68 -33.56 -29.17
N ARG A 63 40.46 -32.51 -28.37
CA ARG A 63 41.00 -32.43 -27.01
C ARG A 63 40.36 -33.45 -26.08
N LYS A 64 39.04 -33.67 -26.21
CA LYS A 64 38.34 -34.73 -25.50
C LYS A 64 38.87 -36.11 -25.89
N ASN A 65 39.07 -36.39 -27.18
CA ASN A 65 39.64 -37.67 -27.65
C ASN A 65 41.01 -37.94 -27.03
N TYR A 66 41.88 -36.93 -27.00
CA TYR A 66 43.19 -37.05 -26.35
C TYR A 66 43.07 -37.48 -24.88
N VAL A 67 42.12 -36.92 -24.12
CA VAL A 67 41.93 -37.31 -22.71
C VAL A 67 41.38 -38.74 -22.59
N ILE A 68 40.42 -39.12 -23.42
CA ILE A 68 39.84 -40.48 -23.45
C ILE A 68 40.91 -41.54 -23.74
N GLU A 69 41.80 -41.30 -24.69
CA GLU A 69 42.91 -42.22 -25.00
C GLU A 69 43.85 -42.40 -23.79
N ASN A 70 44.23 -41.31 -23.13
CA ASN A 70 45.06 -41.39 -21.92
C ASN A 70 44.34 -42.11 -20.77
N MET A 71 43.02 -41.92 -20.62
CA MET A 71 42.23 -42.64 -19.61
C MET A 71 42.21 -44.15 -19.87
N PHE A 72 42.15 -44.55 -21.14
CA PHE A 72 42.22 -45.96 -21.52
C PHE A 72 43.61 -46.56 -21.28
N GLU A 73 44.68 -45.87 -21.67
CA GLU A 73 46.06 -46.31 -21.42
C GLU A 73 46.36 -46.49 -19.93
N LEU A 74 45.74 -45.67 -19.08
CA LEU A 74 45.83 -45.75 -17.62
C LEU A 74 44.86 -46.77 -16.99
N GLY A 75 44.07 -47.50 -17.80
CA GLY A 75 43.14 -48.53 -17.35
C GLY A 75 41.91 -47.99 -16.59
N MET A 76 41.53 -46.72 -16.81
CA MET A 76 40.42 -46.07 -16.10
C MET A 76 39.05 -46.32 -16.75
N ILE A 77 39.01 -46.78 -18.00
CA ILE A 77 37.79 -47.03 -18.79
C ILE A 77 37.92 -48.31 -19.61
N THR A 78 36.80 -48.95 -19.97
CA THR A 78 36.82 -50.19 -20.76
C THR A 78 37.02 -49.93 -22.27
N PRO A 79 37.40 -50.94 -23.08
CA PRO A 79 37.49 -50.81 -24.53
C PRO A 79 36.17 -50.34 -25.17
N GLU A 80 35.04 -50.82 -24.68
CA GLU A 80 33.71 -50.48 -25.19
C GLU A 80 33.36 -49.01 -24.87
N GLU A 81 33.67 -48.56 -23.65
CA GLU A 81 33.48 -47.17 -23.22
C GLU A 81 34.38 -46.21 -24.03
N ARG A 82 35.62 -46.62 -24.31
CA ARG A 82 36.54 -45.88 -25.17
C ARG A 82 35.96 -45.69 -26.57
N GLU A 83 35.55 -46.77 -27.24
CA GLU A 83 35.02 -46.67 -28.61
C GLU A 83 33.76 -45.80 -28.67
N ALA A 84 32.85 -45.94 -27.71
CA ALA A 84 31.66 -45.13 -27.60
C ALA A 84 32.01 -43.64 -27.37
N ALA A 85 32.93 -43.35 -26.44
CA ALA A 85 33.33 -42.00 -26.10
C ALA A 85 34.10 -41.31 -27.23
N LEU A 86 34.90 -42.03 -28.03
CA LEU A 86 35.65 -41.47 -29.17
C LEU A 86 34.72 -41.00 -30.30
N ARG A 87 33.61 -41.71 -30.55
CA ARG A 87 32.62 -41.34 -31.58
C ARG A 87 31.67 -40.22 -31.14
N ALA A 88 31.45 -40.05 -29.84
CA ALA A 88 30.52 -39.06 -29.31
C ALA A 88 31.08 -37.61 -29.40
N PRO A 89 30.31 -36.65 -29.97
CA PRO A 89 30.65 -35.23 -29.91
C PRO A 89 30.49 -34.70 -28.47
N VAL A 90 31.13 -33.56 -28.18
CA VAL A 90 30.95 -32.88 -26.89
C VAL A 90 29.59 -32.16 -26.89
N PRO A 91 28.63 -32.55 -26.02
CA PRO A 91 27.25 -32.07 -26.10
C PRO A 91 27.11 -30.70 -25.41
N PHE A 92 27.67 -29.64 -26.01
CA PHE A 92 27.63 -28.31 -25.43
C PHE A 92 26.20 -27.80 -25.21
N ARG A 93 25.87 -27.52 -23.94
CA ARG A 93 24.62 -26.90 -23.53
C ARG A 93 24.96 -25.78 -22.55
N LYS A 94 24.96 -24.53 -23.03
CA LYS A 94 25.32 -23.38 -22.21
C LYS A 94 24.41 -23.32 -21.00
N GLY A 95 24.96 -23.57 -19.82
CA GLY A 95 24.14 -23.59 -18.62
C GLY A 95 23.66 -22.21 -18.25
N ARG A 96 22.48 -22.18 -17.64
CA ARG A 96 21.96 -20.99 -16.99
C ARG A 96 22.35 -21.14 -15.51
N PHE A 97 22.99 -20.13 -14.93
CA PHE A 97 23.07 -20.04 -13.47
C PHE A 97 21.67 -19.68 -12.96
N GLN A 98 20.78 -20.66 -12.95
CA GLN A 98 19.48 -20.53 -12.31
C GLN A 98 19.71 -20.86 -10.84
N PHE A 99 19.88 -19.81 -10.03
CA PHE A 99 19.36 -19.87 -8.67
C PHE A 99 17.85 -20.09 -8.78
N ASP A 100 17.22 -20.71 -7.78
CA ASP A 100 15.77 -20.67 -7.66
C ASP A 100 15.35 -19.20 -7.74
N ARG A 101 14.74 -18.83 -8.86
CA ARG A 101 14.47 -17.43 -9.14
C ARG A 101 13.53 -16.96 -8.05
N ASN A 102 13.92 -15.94 -7.32
CA ASN A 102 13.03 -15.24 -6.41
C ASN A 102 13.13 -13.74 -6.67
N VAL A 103 12.11 -13.00 -6.27
CA VAL A 103 12.06 -11.56 -6.56
C VAL A 103 13.18 -10.76 -5.89
N ALA A 104 13.74 -11.28 -4.79
CA ALA A 104 14.83 -10.65 -4.06
C ALA A 104 16.15 -10.72 -4.86
N LEU A 105 16.46 -11.89 -5.43
CA LEU A 105 17.63 -12.08 -6.30
C LEU A 105 17.45 -11.34 -7.63
N ASP A 106 16.25 -11.35 -8.22
CA ASP A 106 15.95 -10.54 -9.41
C ASP A 106 16.16 -9.04 -9.11
N TYR A 107 15.81 -8.57 -7.91
CA TYR A 107 16.05 -7.19 -7.48
C TYR A 107 17.55 -6.88 -7.32
N VAL A 108 18.32 -7.76 -6.69
CA VAL A 108 19.78 -7.62 -6.57
C VAL A 108 20.43 -7.59 -7.95
N GLU A 109 20.03 -8.46 -8.87
CA GLU A 109 20.55 -8.47 -10.23
C GLU A 109 20.28 -7.12 -10.93
N ARG A 110 19.06 -6.59 -10.83
CA ARG A 110 18.71 -5.27 -11.39
C ARG A 110 19.51 -4.14 -10.74
N LEU A 111 19.71 -4.18 -9.43
CA LEU A 111 20.52 -3.17 -8.72
C LEU A 111 21.96 -3.14 -9.23
N LEU A 112 22.57 -4.30 -9.46
CA LEU A 112 23.94 -4.40 -9.96
C LEU A 112 24.09 -3.87 -11.40
N GLN A 113 23.01 -3.91 -12.18
CA GLN A 113 22.96 -3.36 -13.53
C GLN A 113 22.72 -1.83 -13.55
N THR A 114 22.44 -1.20 -12.40
CA THR A 114 22.31 0.26 -12.34
C THR A 114 23.64 0.94 -12.63
N GLU A 115 23.59 2.15 -13.16
CA GLU A 115 24.78 2.93 -13.50
C GLU A 115 25.69 3.17 -12.29
N ARG A 116 25.10 3.42 -11.11
CA ARG A 116 25.82 3.59 -9.85
C ARG A 116 26.71 2.39 -9.53
N PHE A 117 26.14 1.18 -9.54
CA PHE A 117 26.90 -0.04 -9.23
C PHE A 117 27.84 -0.43 -10.36
N SER A 118 27.42 -0.24 -11.61
CA SER A 118 28.27 -0.53 -12.78
C SER A 118 29.55 0.31 -12.78
N ARG A 119 29.46 1.62 -12.45
CA ARG A 119 30.63 2.49 -12.31
C ARG A 119 31.52 2.06 -11.13
N LEU A 120 30.92 1.81 -9.96
CA LEU A 120 31.65 1.35 -8.77
C LEU A 120 32.44 0.05 -9.04
N LEU A 121 31.82 -0.91 -9.73
CA LEU A 121 32.46 -2.16 -10.09
C LEU A 121 33.58 -1.94 -11.11
N ALA A 122 33.37 -1.08 -12.11
CA ALA A 122 34.38 -0.73 -13.10
C ALA A 122 35.61 -0.04 -12.46
N GLU A 123 35.40 0.84 -11.47
CA GLU A 123 36.48 1.46 -10.68
C GLU A 123 37.35 0.42 -9.96
N HIS A 124 36.77 -0.73 -9.59
CA HIS A 124 37.46 -1.86 -8.98
C HIS A 124 37.98 -2.88 -10.02
N GLY A 125 38.00 -2.52 -11.31
CA GLY A 125 38.49 -3.38 -12.38
C GLY A 125 37.53 -4.53 -12.75
N ILE A 126 36.29 -4.49 -12.29
CA ILE A 126 35.28 -5.52 -12.55
C ILE A 126 34.41 -5.07 -13.73
N SER A 127 34.77 -5.52 -14.93
CA SER A 127 34.03 -5.22 -16.16
C SER A 127 32.91 -6.22 -16.47
N ASN A 128 32.96 -7.41 -15.89
CA ASN A 128 31.93 -8.44 -16.06
C ASN A 128 31.73 -9.25 -14.77
N LEU A 129 30.54 -9.09 -14.18
CA LEU A 129 30.10 -9.78 -12.96
C LEU A 129 30.28 -11.30 -13.04
N ALA A 130 29.88 -11.91 -14.15
CA ALA A 130 29.87 -13.36 -14.32
C ALA A 130 31.29 -13.98 -14.36
N THR A 131 32.29 -13.21 -14.79
CA THR A 131 33.68 -13.69 -14.90
C THR A 131 34.59 -13.18 -13.80
N SER A 132 34.12 -12.25 -12.98
CA SER A 132 34.91 -11.57 -11.96
C SER A 132 35.19 -12.40 -10.71
N GLY A 133 34.39 -13.45 -10.46
CA GLY A 133 34.50 -14.28 -9.26
C GLY A 133 34.14 -13.56 -7.96
N ILE A 134 33.51 -12.37 -8.04
CA ILE A 134 33.07 -11.65 -6.84
C ILE A 134 31.95 -12.40 -6.11
N ARG A 135 31.86 -12.14 -4.80
CA ARG A 135 30.79 -12.64 -3.95
C ARG A 135 29.99 -11.47 -3.43
N ILE A 136 28.67 -11.58 -3.56
CA ILE A 136 27.72 -10.58 -3.13
C ILE A 136 26.99 -11.15 -1.93
N TYR A 137 27.19 -10.51 -0.78
CA TYR A 137 26.53 -10.85 0.47
C TYR A 137 25.39 -9.86 0.68
N THR A 138 24.16 -10.36 0.78
CA THR A 138 22.97 -9.54 1.00
C THR A 138 22.59 -9.54 2.48
N THR A 139 21.69 -8.65 2.87
CA THR A 139 21.09 -8.62 4.22
C THR A 139 19.94 -9.62 4.39
N LEU A 140 19.63 -10.39 3.35
CA LEU A 140 18.54 -11.36 3.37
C LEU A 140 18.83 -12.45 4.39
N ASP A 141 17.84 -12.70 5.23
CA ASP A 141 17.85 -13.75 6.24
C ASP A 141 17.03 -14.92 5.70
N LYS A 142 17.69 -16.06 5.49
CA LYS A 142 17.06 -17.24 4.88
C LYS A 142 15.85 -17.72 5.69
N GLU A 143 15.96 -17.74 7.02
CA GLU A 143 14.92 -18.25 7.89
C GLU A 143 13.68 -17.34 7.86
N ILE A 144 13.90 -16.02 7.84
CA ILE A 144 12.83 -15.01 7.73
C ILE A 144 12.20 -15.04 6.34
N GLU A 145 12.99 -15.20 5.27
CA GLU A 145 12.50 -15.32 3.89
C GLU A 145 11.61 -16.57 3.73
N GLU A 146 12.07 -17.73 4.19
CA GLU A 146 11.30 -18.99 4.11
C GLU A 146 10.03 -18.92 4.97
N ALA A 147 10.11 -18.36 6.20
CA ALA A 147 8.95 -18.16 7.05
C ALA A 147 7.95 -17.14 6.44
N GLY A 148 8.46 -16.07 5.84
CA GLY A 148 7.67 -15.04 5.17
C GLY A 148 6.94 -15.59 3.93
N LEU A 149 7.64 -16.37 3.10
CA LEU A 149 7.05 -17.02 1.94
C LEU A 149 5.97 -18.03 2.34
N TYR A 150 6.27 -18.88 3.33
CA TYR A 150 5.32 -19.83 3.88
C TYR A 150 4.08 -19.13 4.45
N GLY A 151 4.29 -18.10 5.27
CA GLY A 151 3.23 -17.32 5.89
C GLY A 151 2.37 -16.61 4.85
N LEU A 152 2.96 -16.00 3.83
CA LEU A 152 2.22 -15.36 2.74
C LEU A 152 1.38 -16.37 1.96
N ARG A 153 1.98 -17.49 1.51
CA ARG A 153 1.27 -18.53 0.74
C ARG A 153 0.08 -19.10 1.51
N ARG A 154 0.28 -19.46 2.78
CA ARG A 154 -0.79 -19.97 3.65
C ARG A 154 -1.90 -18.95 3.83
N ASN A 155 -1.57 -17.67 4.05
CA ASN A 155 -2.59 -16.64 4.24
C ASN A 155 -3.35 -16.32 2.96
N LEU A 156 -2.69 -16.31 1.80
CA LEU A 156 -3.37 -16.14 0.51
C LEU A 156 -4.31 -17.30 0.22
N SER A 157 -3.84 -18.55 0.41
CA SER A 157 -4.68 -19.76 0.35
C SER A 157 -5.91 -19.64 1.26
N ARG A 158 -5.71 -19.27 2.53
CA ARG A 158 -6.78 -19.06 3.51
C ARG A 158 -7.80 -18.01 3.05
N ILE A 159 -7.34 -16.82 2.65
CA ILE A 159 -8.21 -15.71 2.23
C ILE A 159 -9.01 -16.12 1.00
N ASP A 160 -8.35 -16.75 0.03
CA ASP A 160 -9.00 -17.22 -1.19
C ASP A 160 -10.09 -18.26 -0.86
N THR A 161 -9.83 -19.17 0.08
CA THR A 161 -10.84 -20.16 0.52
C THR A 161 -12.04 -19.50 1.19
N ILE A 162 -11.81 -18.43 1.96
CA ILE A 162 -12.90 -17.65 2.58
C ILE A 162 -13.71 -16.90 1.52
N LEU A 163 -13.08 -16.33 0.50
CA LEU A 163 -13.77 -15.52 -0.51
C LEU A 163 -14.47 -16.36 -1.58
N ARG A 164 -13.86 -17.48 -1.98
CA ARG A 164 -14.26 -18.25 -3.18
C ARG A 164 -14.63 -19.69 -2.87
N GLY A 165 -14.39 -20.16 -1.65
CA GLY A 165 -14.50 -21.57 -1.28
C GLY A 165 -13.28 -22.39 -1.71
N TYR A 166 -13.38 -23.71 -1.57
CA TYR A 166 -12.33 -24.63 -1.98
C TYR A 166 -12.55 -25.14 -3.40
N THR A 167 -11.52 -24.97 -4.23
CA THR A 167 -11.43 -25.49 -5.59
C THR A 167 -10.29 -26.52 -5.66
N PRO A 168 -10.59 -27.79 -5.99
CA PRO A 168 -9.55 -28.80 -6.19
C PRO A 168 -8.53 -28.34 -7.25
N PRO A 169 -7.22 -28.57 -7.04
CA PRO A 169 -6.22 -28.24 -8.03
C PRO A 169 -6.42 -29.05 -9.32
N GLU A 170 -5.97 -28.51 -10.45
CA GLU A 170 -5.91 -29.28 -11.69
C GLU A 170 -4.90 -30.44 -11.57
N LYS A 171 -5.27 -31.61 -12.11
CA LYS A 171 -4.38 -32.77 -12.10
C LYS A 171 -3.36 -32.64 -13.25
N PRO A 172 -2.05 -32.52 -12.97
CA PRO A 172 -1.05 -32.48 -14.01
C PRO A 172 -0.96 -33.83 -14.74
N ALA A 173 -0.39 -33.82 -15.95
CA ALA A 173 -0.18 -35.04 -16.74
C ALA A 173 0.70 -36.07 -16.00
N GLU A 174 1.69 -35.59 -15.25
CA GLU A 174 2.52 -36.37 -14.36
C GLU A 174 2.48 -35.76 -12.96
N MET A 175 2.18 -36.59 -11.94
CA MET A 175 2.21 -36.15 -10.55
C MET A 175 3.65 -36.00 -10.08
N PRO A 176 3.99 -34.96 -9.31
CA PRO A 176 5.31 -34.79 -8.75
C PRO A 176 5.64 -35.95 -7.80
N ASN A 177 6.87 -36.43 -7.88
CA ASN A 177 7.36 -37.50 -7.03
C ASN A 177 8.27 -36.91 -5.95
N VAL A 178 7.78 -36.85 -4.71
CA VAL A 178 8.45 -36.18 -3.59
C VAL A 178 9.18 -37.22 -2.75
N THR A 179 10.49 -37.04 -2.56
CA THR A 179 11.33 -37.98 -1.79
C THR A 179 11.30 -37.72 -0.29
N LEU A 180 11.06 -36.47 0.13
CA LEU A 180 11.05 -36.07 1.53
C LEU A 180 10.11 -34.87 1.72
N LEU A 181 9.27 -34.92 2.74
CA LEU A 181 8.43 -33.81 3.16
C LEU A 181 9.17 -33.01 4.23
N ARG A 182 9.48 -31.73 3.96
CA ARG A 182 10.08 -30.83 4.96
C ARG A 182 9.04 -29.83 5.47
N PRO A 183 9.11 -29.41 6.75
CA PRO A 183 8.25 -28.37 7.27
C PRO A 183 8.27 -27.11 6.41
N ARG A 184 7.12 -26.43 6.29
CA ARG A 184 6.94 -25.18 5.52
C ARG A 184 7.03 -25.31 4.00
N GLU A 185 7.11 -26.53 3.48
CA GLU A 185 6.99 -26.76 2.04
C GLU A 185 5.53 -26.97 1.61
N PHE A 186 5.26 -26.71 0.34
CA PHE A 186 3.95 -26.94 -0.28
C PHE A 186 4.10 -28.00 -1.37
N HIS A 187 3.22 -28.99 -1.36
CA HIS A 187 3.28 -30.13 -2.27
C HIS A 187 1.90 -30.45 -2.83
N LEU A 188 1.88 -30.80 -4.12
CA LEU A 188 0.71 -31.36 -4.78
C LEU A 188 0.76 -32.88 -4.66
N GLY A 189 -0.24 -33.48 -4.01
CA GLY A 189 -0.35 -34.92 -3.83
C GLY A 189 -1.65 -35.47 -4.39
N THR A 190 -1.82 -36.79 -4.27
CA THR A 190 -3.08 -37.49 -4.60
C THR A 190 -3.71 -38.03 -3.33
N ILE A 191 -5.03 -37.91 -3.20
CA ILE A 191 -5.77 -38.52 -2.10
C ILE A 191 -5.72 -40.05 -2.25
N ARG A 192 -4.97 -40.73 -1.37
CA ARG A 192 -4.87 -42.19 -1.35
C ARG A 192 -6.02 -42.84 -0.60
N LYS A 193 -6.41 -42.25 0.54
CA LYS A 193 -7.48 -42.78 1.38
C LYS A 193 -8.15 -41.66 2.18
N ILE A 194 -9.48 -41.69 2.24
CA ILE A 194 -10.27 -40.87 3.15
C ILE A 194 -10.77 -41.79 4.25
N VAL A 195 -10.29 -41.60 5.48
CA VAL A 195 -10.71 -42.39 6.64
C VAL A 195 -11.87 -41.65 7.31
N ARG A 196 -13.06 -42.27 7.27
CA ARG A 196 -14.29 -41.76 7.90
C ARG A 196 -14.60 -42.62 9.11
N GLU A 197 -14.44 -42.07 10.30
CA GLU A 197 -14.72 -42.77 11.55
C GLU A 197 -16.12 -42.43 12.08
N LYS A 198 -16.70 -43.32 12.90
CA LYS A 198 -18.00 -43.04 13.56
C LYS A 198 -17.94 -41.80 14.45
N GLU A 199 -16.81 -41.62 15.12
CA GLU A 199 -16.44 -40.36 15.75
C GLU A 199 -15.73 -39.50 14.71
N ILE A 200 -16.44 -38.50 14.17
CA ILE A 200 -15.95 -37.70 13.04
C ILE A 200 -14.59 -37.04 13.32
N GLU A 201 -14.31 -36.73 14.60
CA GLU A 201 -13.05 -36.15 15.11
C GLU A 201 -11.82 -37.04 14.88
N LYS A 202 -12.02 -38.33 14.57
CA LYS A 202 -10.93 -39.27 14.20
C LYS A 202 -10.74 -39.41 12.69
N SER A 203 -11.50 -38.65 11.90
CA SER A 203 -11.39 -38.70 10.43
C SER A 203 -10.10 -38.05 9.96
N ARG A 204 -9.50 -38.62 8.91
CA ARG A 204 -8.23 -38.13 8.35
C ARG A 204 -8.12 -38.44 6.87
N ILE A 205 -7.29 -37.68 6.17
CA ILE A 205 -6.98 -37.92 4.76
C ILE A 205 -5.52 -38.35 4.65
N VAL A 206 -5.28 -39.46 3.96
CA VAL A 206 -3.93 -39.92 3.62
C VAL A 206 -3.61 -39.44 2.21
N VAL A 207 -2.54 -38.66 2.08
CA VAL A 207 -2.08 -38.08 0.82
C VAL A 207 -0.80 -38.79 0.39
N ASP A 208 -0.76 -39.18 -0.87
CA ASP A 208 0.39 -39.83 -1.51
C ASP A 208 1.11 -38.87 -2.44
N PHE A 209 2.44 -38.83 -2.31
CA PHE A 209 3.34 -38.01 -3.13
C PHE A 209 4.32 -38.88 -3.94
N GLY A 210 3.98 -40.14 -4.21
CA GLY A 210 4.83 -41.10 -4.91
C GLY A 210 5.72 -41.90 -3.96
N HIS A 211 6.81 -41.32 -3.46
CA HIS A 211 7.73 -42.03 -2.53
C HIS A 211 7.34 -41.90 -1.05
N VAL A 212 6.68 -40.80 -0.67
CA VAL A 212 6.32 -40.50 0.71
C VAL A 212 4.84 -40.19 0.85
N GLN A 213 4.36 -40.31 2.09
CA GLN A 213 2.96 -40.06 2.44
C GLN A 213 2.88 -39.08 3.59
N GLY A 214 1.80 -38.30 3.60
CA GLY A 214 1.45 -37.44 4.72
C GLY A 214 -0.02 -37.59 5.10
N ILE A 215 -0.36 -37.06 6.26
CA ILE A 215 -1.71 -37.16 6.82
C ILE A 215 -2.26 -35.76 7.04
N VAL A 216 -3.44 -35.50 6.53
CA VAL A 216 -4.26 -34.35 6.94
C VAL A 216 -5.13 -34.81 8.12
N PRO A 217 -4.90 -34.30 9.34
CA PRO A 217 -5.67 -34.68 10.52
C PRO A 217 -7.03 -33.96 10.54
N TYR A 218 -7.90 -34.32 11.47
CA TYR A 218 -9.26 -33.79 11.54
C TYR A 218 -9.29 -32.26 11.68
N GLU A 219 -8.39 -31.71 12.49
CA GLU A 219 -8.30 -30.28 12.79
C GLU A 219 -8.11 -29.45 11.52
N GLU A 220 -7.29 -29.93 10.58
CA GLU A 220 -7.03 -29.25 9.30
C GLU A 220 -8.20 -29.39 8.31
N ILE A 221 -8.94 -30.50 8.39
CA ILE A 221 -10.17 -30.71 7.61
C ILE A 221 -11.28 -29.79 8.13
N GLU A 222 -11.43 -29.72 9.45
CA GLU A 222 -12.39 -28.84 10.13
C GLU A 222 -12.08 -27.37 9.85
N GLU A 223 -10.81 -26.95 9.92
CA GLU A 223 -10.41 -25.58 9.60
C GLU A 223 -10.74 -25.22 8.15
N THR A 224 -10.54 -26.15 7.21
CA THR A 224 -10.89 -25.94 5.79
C THR A 224 -12.40 -25.81 5.60
N ALA A 225 -13.20 -26.69 6.22
CA ALA A 225 -14.65 -26.60 6.21
C ALA A 225 -15.16 -25.31 6.86
N HIS A 226 -14.51 -24.85 7.93
CA HIS A 226 -14.80 -23.59 8.59
C HIS A 226 -14.60 -22.39 7.66
N ARG A 227 -13.45 -22.32 6.98
CA ARG A 227 -13.13 -21.26 6.00
C ARG A 227 -14.18 -21.19 4.89
N ILE A 228 -14.58 -22.33 4.34
CA ILE A 228 -15.66 -22.41 3.32
C ILE A 228 -17.00 -21.92 3.90
N GLY A 229 -17.27 -22.24 5.17
CA GLY A 229 -18.47 -21.82 5.89
C GLY A 229 -18.57 -20.31 6.09
N GLN A 230 -17.44 -19.62 6.29
CA GLN A 230 -17.36 -18.17 6.48
C GLN A 230 -17.83 -17.40 5.24
N ASN A 231 -17.56 -17.93 4.03
CA ASN A 231 -18.08 -17.35 2.78
C ASN A 231 -19.62 -17.27 2.79
N LYS A 232 -20.27 -18.39 3.13
CA LYS A 232 -21.73 -18.54 2.98
C LYS A 232 -22.53 -17.92 4.11
N ARG A 233 -21.96 -17.83 5.31
CA ARG A 233 -22.68 -17.48 6.54
C ARG A 233 -22.09 -16.28 7.28
N GLY A 234 -21.05 -15.65 6.71
CA GLY A 234 -20.36 -14.52 7.30
C GLY A 234 -19.18 -14.90 8.20
N GLU A 235 -18.33 -13.91 8.48
CA GLU A 235 -17.04 -14.06 9.16
C GLU A 235 -17.13 -14.75 10.55
N ARG A 236 -18.24 -14.52 11.28
CA ARG A 236 -18.50 -15.07 12.62
C ARG A 236 -19.14 -16.46 12.61
N ALA A 237 -19.27 -17.10 11.44
CA ALA A 237 -19.83 -18.44 11.35
C ALA A 237 -18.99 -19.43 12.16
N LYS A 238 -19.66 -20.26 12.97
CA LYS A 238 -19.04 -21.42 13.62
C LYS A 238 -19.12 -22.62 12.70
N VAL A 239 -18.08 -23.44 12.69
CA VAL A 239 -18.07 -24.72 11.99
C VAL A 239 -19.05 -25.68 12.64
N ARG A 240 -19.77 -26.45 11.83
CA ARG A 240 -20.66 -27.53 12.27
C ARG A 240 -20.12 -28.86 11.77
N LYS A 241 -20.44 -29.97 12.45
CA LYS A 241 -20.00 -31.31 12.03
C LYS A 241 -20.50 -31.66 10.62
N GLU A 242 -21.68 -31.15 10.24
CA GLU A 242 -22.24 -31.32 8.90
C GLU A 242 -21.42 -30.62 7.82
N ASP A 243 -20.76 -29.49 8.13
CA ASP A 243 -19.90 -28.77 7.18
C ASP A 243 -18.66 -29.62 6.84
N VAL A 244 -18.10 -30.31 7.84
CA VAL A 244 -16.96 -31.21 7.68
C VAL A 244 -17.35 -32.43 6.84
N THR A 245 -18.50 -33.04 7.14
CA THR A 245 -19.03 -34.17 6.35
C THR A 245 -19.27 -33.76 4.90
N ALA A 246 -19.92 -32.61 4.68
CA ALA A 246 -20.18 -32.09 3.35
C ALA A 246 -18.89 -31.78 2.57
N PHE A 247 -17.84 -31.32 3.24
CA PHE A 247 -16.53 -31.13 2.62
C PHE A 247 -15.88 -32.48 2.24
N LEU A 248 -15.88 -33.46 3.14
CA LEU A 248 -15.35 -34.81 2.88
C LEU A 248 -16.10 -35.56 1.78
N ASP A 249 -17.40 -35.29 1.60
CA ASP A 249 -18.21 -35.89 0.53
C ASP A 249 -17.94 -35.28 -0.84
N ARG A 250 -17.34 -34.08 -0.91
CA ARG A 250 -16.88 -33.49 -2.17
C ARG A 250 -15.57 -34.10 -2.68
N LEU A 251 -14.79 -34.74 -1.80
CA LEU A 251 -13.49 -35.32 -2.14
C LEU A 251 -13.60 -36.79 -2.52
N LYS A 252 -12.83 -37.22 -3.52
CA LYS A 252 -12.74 -38.63 -3.95
C LYS A 252 -11.31 -39.14 -3.87
N VAL A 253 -11.18 -40.46 -3.68
CA VAL A 253 -9.89 -41.14 -3.77
C VAL A 253 -9.38 -41.01 -5.20
N GLY A 254 -8.11 -40.59 -5.36
CA GLY A 254 -7.50 -40.31 -6.65
C GLY A 254 -7.55 -38.83 -7.09
N ASP A 255 -8.28 -37.98 -6.36
CA ASP A 255 -8.31 -36.54 -6.62
C ASP A 255 -6.96 -35.89 -6.24
N PRO A 256 -6.50 -34.89 -7.00
CA PRO A 256 -5.35 -34.09 -6.62
C PRO A 256 -5.71 -33.20 -5.42
N ILE A 257 -4.76 -33.03 -4.51
CA ILE A 257 -4.90 -32.17 -3.33
C ILE A 257 -3.62 -31.37 -3.12
N TYR A 258 -3.75 -30.07 -2.93
CA TYR A 258 -2.63 -29.19 -2.65
C TYR A 258 -2.50 -29.02 -1.14
N THR A 259 -1.29 -29.21 -0.61
CA THR A 259 -1.08 -29.27 0.84
C THR A 259 0.18 -28.53 1.26
N SER A 260 0.20 -28.04 2.50
CA SER A 260 1.42 -27.57 3.15
C SER A 260 1.84 -28.52 4.27
N VAL A 261 3.15 -28.69 4.45
CA VAL A 261 3.72 -29.53 5.49
C VAL A 261 3.82 -28.72 6.78
N ARG A 262 3.20 -29.22 7.85
CA ARG A 262 3.29 -28.61 9.18
C ARG A 262 4.61 -28.99 9.86
N SER A 263 4.93 -28.31 10.96
CA SER A 263 6.16 -28.57 11.73
C SER A 263 6.05 -29.81 12.63
N ASP A 264 4.83 -30.21 12.96
CA ASP A 264 4.53 -31.40 13.74
C ASP A 264 4.43 -32.65 12.86
N THR A 265 4.63 -33.80 13.50
CA THR A 265 4.42 -35.12 12.93
C THR A 265 3.40 -35.86 13.77
N THR A 266 2.70 -36.82 13.16
CA THR A 266 1.86 -37.75 13.92
C THR A 266 2.70 -38.56 14.91
N PRO A 267 2.08 -39.21 15.93
CA PRO A 267 2.79 -40.09 16.86
C PRO A 267 3.57 -41.23 16.18
N GLU A 268 3.15 -41.62 14.97
CA GLU A 268 3.81 -42.62 14.14
C GLU A 268 4.96 -42.06 13.28
N GLY A 269 5.31 -40.78 13.44
CA GLY A 269 6.39 -40.11 12.72
C GLY A 269 6.03 -39.71 11.28
N ILE A 270 4.75 -39.69 10.93
CA ILE A 270 4.27 -39.28 9.60
C ILE A 270 4.08 -37.77 9.57
N ALA A 271 4.41 -37.10 8.47
CA ALA A 271 4.25 -35.65 8.35
C ALA A 271 2.77 -35.23 8.43
N THR A 272 2.47 -34.25 9.28
CA THR A 272 1.15 -33.59 9.34
C THR A 272 1.03 -32.60 8.20
N LEU A 273 -0.13 -32.61 7.52
CA LEU A 273 -0.42 -31.78 6.36
C LEU A 273 -1.64 -30.90 6.59
N ALA A 274 -1.62 -29.73 5.99
CA ALA A 274 -2.76 -28.84 5.89
C ALA A 274 -3.28 -28.74 4.47
N ILE A 275 -4.59 -28.62 4.30
CA ILE A 275 -5.20 -28.40 2.99
C ILE A 275 -4.99 -26.93 2.61
N GLU A 276 -4.46 -26.73 1.42
CA GLU A 276 -4.22 -25.41 0.85
C GLU A 276 -4.81 -25.37 -0.56
N GLN A 277 -4.96 -24.16 -1.11
CA GLN A 277 -5.25 -23.99 -2.52
C GLN A 277 -4.37 -22.93 -3.14
N ARG A 278 -4.19 -23.03 -4.46
CA ARG A 278 -3.53 -22.00 -5.24
C ARG A 278 -4.50 -20.80 -5.34
N PRO A 279 -4.18 -19.65 -4.74
CA PRO A 279 -5.09 -18.53 -4.69
C PRO A 279 -5.08 -17.75 -6.00
N GLU A 280 -6.21 -17.13 -6.34
CA GLU A 280 -6.25 -16.07 -7.36
C GLU A 280 -5.92 -14.70 -6.76
N VAL A 281 -6.22 -14.52 -5.47
CA VAL A 281 -5.76 -13.33 -4.74
C VAL A 281 -4.24 -13.33 -4.58
N GLU A 282 -3.66 -12.13 -4.68
CA GLU A 282 -2.22 -11.92 -4.63
C GLU A 282 -1.83 -11.09 -3.41
N GLY A 283 -0.57 -11.21 -3.01
CA GLY A 283 -0.04 -10.49 -1.87
C GLY A 283 1.46 -10.27 -1.99
N ALA A 284 1.99 -9.54 -1.02
CA ALA A 284 3.42 -9.28 -0.93
C ALA A 284 3.80 -9.03 0.53
N LEU A 285 5.06 -9.29 0.83
CA LEU A 285 5.62 -9.08 2.16
C LEU A 285 7.06 -8.57 2.01
N ILE A 286 7.40 -7.57 2.82
CA ILE A 286 8.77 -7.09 2.98
C ILE A 286 9.04 -6.96 4.48
N VAL A 287 10.20 -7.44 4.92
CA VAL A 287 10.64 -7.34 6.32
C VAL A 287 11.85 -6.45 6.37
N LEU A 288 11.75 -5.39 7.16
CA LEU A 288 12.81 -4.43 7.38
C LEU A 288 13.30 -4.51 8.83
N ASP A 289 14.61 -4.48 9.03
CA ASP A 289 15.23 -4.29 10.34
C ASP A 289 16.26 -3.18 10.23
N LYS A 290 16.02 -2.04 10.92
CA LYS A 290 16.89 -0.84 10.87
C LYS A 290 17.25 -0.39 9.45
N GLY A 291 16.34 -0.54 8.50
CA GLY A 291 16.54 -0.20 7.08
C GLY A 291 17.17 -1.30 6.22
N GLU A 292 17.62 -2.41 6.82
CA GLU A 292 18.06 -3.59 6.09
C GLU A 292 16.87 -4.43 5.64
N ILE A 293 16.94 -4.96 4.42
CA ILE A 293 15.92 -5.89 3.90
C ILE A 293 16.28 -7.30 4.38
N ARG A 294 15.49 -7.83 5.32
CA ARG A 294 15.65 -9.18 5.87
C ARG A 294 14.91 -10.23 5.05
N ALA A 295 13.76 -9.88 4.50
CA ALA A 295 13.01 -10.73 3.59
C ALA A 295 12.21 -9.91 2.58
N MET A 296 12.01 -10.45 1.38
CA MET A 296 11.27 -9.82 0.29
C MET A 296 10.53 -10.87 -0.54
N VAL A 297 9.23 -10.96 -0.31
CA VAL A 297 8.32 -11.89 -0.99
C VAL A 297 7.34 -11.11 -1.87
N GLY A 298 7.37 -11.35 -3.18
CA GLY A 298 6.64 -10.55 -4.18
C GLY A 298 5.31 -11.14 -4.66
N GLY A 299 4.91 -12.31 -4.15
CA GLY A 299 3.70 -13.02 -4.61
C GLY A 299 3.66 -14.47 -4.13
N PHE A 300 2.58 -15.17 -4.46
CA PHE A 300 2.44 -16.60 -4.13
C PHE A 300 3.58 -17.43 -4.75
N GLU A 301 3.90 -17.22 -6.03
CA GLU A 301 5.03 -17.92 -6.68
C GLU A 301 6.39 -17.31 -6.34
N ASN A 302 6.41 -16.13 -5.72
CA ASN A 302 7.60 -15.36 -5.42
C ASN A 302 8.58 -15.19 -6.60
N THR A 303 8.06 -15.17 -7.83
CA THR A 303 8.81 -15.03 -9.07
C THR A 303 8.23 -13.90 -9.93
N ASN A 304 9.01 -13.39 -10.88
CA ASN A 304 8.58 -12.42 -11.89
C ASN A 304 8.26 -11.02 -11.31
N PHE A 305 6.98 -10.63 -11.22
CA PHE A 305 6.58 -9.29 -10.83
C PHE A 305 6.66 -9.12 -9.31
N ASN A 306 7.60 -8.27 -8.86
CA ASN A 306 7.81 -7.99 -7.45
C ASN A 306 6.77 -6.99 -6.92
N ARG A 307 5.67 -7.50 -6.37
CA ARG A 307 4.61 -6.67 -5.77
C ARG A 307 5.06 -5.94 -4.50
N ALA A 308 6.08 -6.45 -3.79
CA ALA A 308 6.58 -5.81 -2.58
C ALA A 308 7.21 -4.43 -2.85
N LEU A 309 7.80 -4.25 -4.05
CA LEU A 309 8.43 -3.00 -4.45
C LEU A 309 7.63 -2.21 -5.49
N TYR A 310 7.00 -2.90 -6.44
CA TYR A 310 6.41 -2.26 -7.62
C TYR A 310 4.88 -2.26 -7.60
N GLY A 311 4.24 -2.95 -6.66
CA GLY A 311 2.79 -3.03 -6.52
C GLY A 311 2.17 -1.76 -5.95
N LYS A 312 2.10 -0.69 -6.75
CA LYS A 312 1.46 0.58 -6.36
C LYS A 312 -0.03 0.34 -6.07
N ARG A 313 -0.47 0.68 -4.86
CA ARG A 313 -1.85 0.55 -4.40
C ARG A 313 -2.20 1.66 -3.42
N GLN A 314 -3.49 1.95 -3.29
CA GLN A 314 -3.96 2.79 -2.20
C GLN A 314 -3.65 2.11 -0.86
N VAL A 315 -3.12 2.87 0.09
CA VAL A 315 -2.71 2.37 1.41
C VAL A 315 -3.88 2.31 2.40
N GLY A 316 -4.98 3.00 2.10
CA GLY A 316 -6.15 3.10 2.96
C GLY A 316 -5.80 3.61 4.36
N SER A 317 -6.45 3.04 5.39
CA SER A 317 -6.27 3.42 6.79
C SER A 317 -4.84 3.23 7.34
N VAL A 318 -3.96 2.52 6.63
CA VAL A 318 -2.53 2.42 6.99
C VAL A 318 -1.82 3.79 6.90
N PHE A 319 -2.41 4.77 6.21
CA PHE A 319 -1.90 6.14 6.16
C PHE A 319 -2.17 6.93 7.45
N LYS A 320 -3.22 6.60 8.21
CA LYS A 320 -3.66 7.41 9.35
C LYS A 320 -2.59 7.65 10.42
N PRO A 321 -1.74 6.67 10.79
CA PRO A 321 -0.63 6.91 11.72
C PRO A 321 0.29 8.08 11.32
N ILE A 322 0.49 8.31 10.02
CA ILE A 322 1.27 9.45 9.51
C ILE A 322 0.55 10.77 9.83
N VAL A 323 -0.78 10.81 9.67
CA VAL A 323 -1.62 11.98 10.02
C VAL A 323 -1.56 12.24 11.52
N TYR A 324 -1.70 11.20 12.36
CA TYR A 324 -1.62 11.35 13.81
C TYR A 324 -0.22 11.78 14.28
N LEU A 325 0.84 11.25 13.67
CA LEU A 325 2.21 11.67 13.96
C LEU A 325 2.41 13.16 13.61
N ALA A 326 1.93 13.58 12.44
CA ALA A 326 1.97 14.99 12.06
C ALA A 326 1.19 15.86 13.05
N ALA A 327 0.01 15.42 13.50
CA ALA A 327 -0.78 16.15 14.49
C ALA A 327 -0.01 16.35 15.80
N LEU A 328 0.63 15.29 16.33
CA LEU A 328 1.47 15.39 17.53
C LEU A 328 2.60 16.40 17.37
N GLN A 329 3.27 16.40 16.21
CA GLN A 329 4.33 17.36 15.90
C GLN A 329 3.81 18.80 15.80
N LEU A 330 2.54 18.98 15.47
CA LEU A 330 1.89 20.28 15.27
C LEU A 330 1.11 20.75 16.52
N GLY A 331 1.37 20.13 17.67
CA GLY A 331 0.87 20.61 18.97
C GLY A 331 -0.45 19.98 19.41
N TRP A 332 -0.96 18.97 18.71
CA TRP A 332 -2.09 18.16 19.19
C TRP A 332 -1.65 17.19 20.28
N SER A 333 -2.55 16.95 21.23
CA SER A 333 -2.39 16.00 22.33
C SER A 333 -3.19 14.71 22.08
N PRO A 334 -2.71 13.52 22.51
CA PRO A 334 -3.48 12.27 22.42
C PRO A 334 -4.87 12.31 23.07
N LEU A 335 -5.10 13.24 24.01
CA LEU A 335 -6.36 13.43 24.71
C LEU A 335 -7.26 14.49 24.05
N ASP A 336 -6.78 15.20 23.02
CA ASP A 336 -7.57 16.23 22.37
C ASP A 336 -8.87 15.63 21.78
N PRO A 337 -10.01 16.30 21.97
CA PRO A 337 -11.28 15.88 21.40
C PRO A 337 -11.30 16.15 19.90
N LEU A 338 -11.74 15.16 19.14
CA LEU A 338 -11.94 15.22 17.69
C LEU A 338 -13.42 15.01 17.38
N VAL A 339 -13.96 15.80 16.47
CA VAL A 339 -15.34 15.61 15.99
C VAL A 339 -15.40 14.33 15.16
N ASN A 340 -16.31 13.42 15.54
CA ASN A 340 -16.53 12.12 14.91
C ASN A 340 -17.97 11.97 14.40
N SER A 341 -18.53 13.05 13.88
CA SER A 341 -19.85 13.08 13.27
C SER A 341 -19.75 13.43 11.78
N ARG A 342 -20.79 13.09 11.00
CA ARG A 342 -20.79 13.40 9.56
C ARG A 342 -20.81 14.92 9.39
N GLN A 343 -19.86 15.42 8.62
CA GLN A 343 -19.69 16.83 8.30
C GLN A 343 -19.25 16.94 6.84
N PHE A 344 -19.50 18.09 6.22
CA PHE A 344 -18.89 18.39 4.93
C PHE A 344 -17.58 19.14 5.13
N PHE A 345 -16.62 18.87 4.25
CA PHE A 345 -15.32 19.53 4.23
C PHE A 345 -15.19 20.28 2.90
N ALA A 346 -15.10 21.60 2.98
CA ALA A 346 -14.92 22.42 1.79
C ALA A 346 -13.43 22.55 1.46
N PHE A 347 -13.01 21.96 0.35
CA PHE A 347 -11.64 21.98 -0.14
C PHE A 347 -11.60 22.30 -1.63
N GLN A 348 -10.89 23.38 -2.01
CA GLN A 348 -10.73 23.81 -3.41
C GLN A 348 -12.05 24.03 -4.19
N GLY A 349 -13.09 24.51 -3.52
CA GLY A 349 -14.41 24.74 -4.15
C GLY A 349 -15.31 23.51 -4.22
N GLU A 350 -14.78 22.33 -3.88
CA GLU A 350 -15.56 21.10 -3.78
C GLU A 350 -15.94 20.79 -2.33
N PHE A 351 -17.14 20.21 -2.16
CA PHE A 351 -17.61 19.71 -0.88
C PHE A 351 -17.38 18.20 -0.80
N TYR A 352 -16.49 17.80 0.10
CA TYR A 352 -16.29 16.40 0.43
C TYR A 352 -17.19 15.98 1.60
N TYR A 353 -18.00 14.95 1.41
CA TYR A 353 -18.93 14.41 2.41
C TYR A 353 -18.60 12.94 2.71
N PRO A 354 -17.72 12.66 3.69
CA PRO A 354 -17.32 11.29 3.98
C PRO A 354 -18.41 10.48 4.70
N LYS A 355 -18.61 9.24 4.25
CA LYS A 355 -19.39 8.23 4.97
C LYS A 355 -18.47 7.48 5.97
N PRO A 356 -18.93 7.18 7.19
CA PRO A 356 -18.19 6.32 8.10
C PRO A 356 -18.34 4.85 7.70
N ASP A 357 -17.28 4.05 7.91
CA ASP A 357 -17.29 2.61 7.62
C ASP A 357 -18.06 1.78 8.66
N HIS A 358 -18.35 2.38 9.82
CA HIS A 358 -19.09 1.78 10.93
C HIS A 358 -19.90 2.84 11.67
N THR A 359 -20.84 2.42 12.52
CA THR A 359 -21.60 3.36 13.36
C THR A 359 -20.66 4.11 14.28
N PRO A 360 -20.57 5.45 14.20
CA PRO A 360 -19.69 6.23 15.07
C PRO A 360 -20.01 5.99 16.54
N HIS A 361 -18.98 5.80 17.37
CA HIS A 361 -19.16 5.54 18.80
C HIS A 361 -19.88 6.69 19.53
N SER A 362 -19.49 7.91 19.20
CA SER A 362 -20.02 9.16 19.75
C SER A 362 -19.71 10.30 18.77
N ALA A 363 -20.38 11.45 18.93
CA ALA A 363 -20.17 12.63 18.09
C ALA A 363 -18.76 13.25 18.25
N THR A 364 -18.07 12.93 19.35
CA THR A 364 -16.71 13.39 19.67
C THR A 364 -15.94 12.24 20.31
N VAL A 365 -14.67 12.06 19.94
CA VAL A 365 -13.77 11.02 20.47
C VAL A 365 -12.39 11.61 20.73
N SER A 366 -11.59 11.02 21.61
CA SER A 366 -10.19 11.45 21.77
C SER A 366 -9.35 11.05 20.55
N MET A 367 -8.25 11.77 20.31
CA MET A 367 -7.29 11.42 19.25
C MET A 367 -6.75 9.98 19.41
N THR A 368 -6.50 9.55 20.65
CA THR A 368 -6.10 8.16 20.95
C THR A 368 -7.16 7.15 20.52
N TRP A 369 -8.44 7.41 20.82
CA TRP A 369 -9.55 6.54 20.40
C TRP A 369 -9.65 6.50 18.88
N ALA A 370 -9.63 7.65 18.22
CA ALA A 370 -9.72 7.75 16.78
C ALA A 370 -8.62 6.92 16.08
N GLY A 371 -7.38 7.05 16.54
CA GLY A 371 -6.25 6.26 16.02
C GLY A 371 -6.37 4.77 16.30
N THR A 372 -6.85 4.38 17.49
CA THR A 372 -6.99 2.96 17.89
C THR A 372 -8.12 2.26 17.15
N LYS A 373 -9.25 2.94 16.95
CA LYS A 373 -10.45 2.40 16.30
C LYS A 373 -10.54 2.72 14.81
N SER A 374 -9.54 3.43 14.27
CA SER A 374 -9.52 3.86 12.87
C SER A 374 -10.82 4.61 12.50
N GLU A 375 -11.24 5.56 13.34
CA GLU A 375 -12.43 6.37 13.09
C GLU A 375 -12.20 7.29 11.87
N ASN A 376 -12.94 7.06 10.77
CA ASN A 376 -12.75 7.81 9.52
C ASN A 376 -13.06 9.30 9.68
N LEU A 377 -14.21 9.63 10.27
CA LEU A 377 -14.69 11.02 10.39
C LEU A 377 -13.73 11.85 11.26
N ALA A 378 -13.36 11.33 12.43
CA ALA A 378 -12.38 11.98 13.30
C ALA A 378 -10.99 12.16 12.66
N THR A 379 -10.54 11.20 11.83
CA THR A 379 -9.26 11.34 11.11
C THR A 379 -9.33 12.46 10.07
N ILE A 380 -10.43 12.53 9.30
CA ILE A 380 -10.62 13.56 8.28
C ILE A 380 -10.74 14.93 8.92
N TYR A 381 -11.49 15.04 10.02
CA TYR A 381 -11.55 16.24 10.85
C TYR A 381 -10.14 16.67 11.29
N LEU A 382 -9.36 15.76 11.88
CA LEU A 382 -7.99 16.07 12.31
C LEU A 382 -7.10 16.54 11.16
N LEU A 383 -7.19 15.89 9.99
CA LEU A 383 -6.43 16.29 8.81
C LEU A 383 -6.81 17.70 8.35
N PHE A 384 -8.10 18.04 8.39
CA PHE A 384 -8.60 19.36 8.00
C PHE A 384 -8.17 20.46 8.98
N HIS A 385 -8.11 20.14 10.27
CA HIS A 385 -7.78 21.06 11.37
C HIS A 385 -6.30 20.98 11.81
N LEU A 386 -5.45 20.30 11.03
CA LEU A 386 -4.12 19.89 11.47
C LEU A 386 -3.24 21.06 11.98
N LEU A 387 -3.43 22.26 11.44
CA LEU A 387 -2.64 23.45 11.74
C LEU A 387 -3.24 24.36 12.81
N ASP A 388 -4.44 24.06 13.33
CA ASP A 388 -5.21 24.96 14.21
C ASP A 388 -4.56 25.24 15.57
N LYS A 389 -3.60 24.40 15.99
CA LYS A 389 -2.86 24.55 17.25
C LYS A 389 -1.62 25.45 17.12
N LEU A 390 -1.25 25.85 15.91
CA LEU A 390 -0.03 26.62 15.66
C LEU A 390 -0.23 28.12 15.87
N ASN A 391 0.79 28.80 16.42
CA ASN A 391 0.87 30.25 16.32
C ASN A 391 1.44 30.71 14.96
N PHE A 392 1.42 32.02 14.68
CA PHE A 392 1.89 32.56 13.39
C PHE A 392 3.32 32.13 13.03
N VAL A 393 4.22 32.17 14.02
CA VAL A 393 5.65 31.88 13.82
C VAL A 393 5.83 30.41 13.48
N GLN A 394 5.14 29.53 14.19
CA GLN A 394 5.14 28.09 13.92
C GLN A 394 4.52 27.76 12.55
N PHE A 395 3.40 28.42 12.22
CA PHE A 395 2.77 28.29 10.91
C PHE A 395 3.72 28.75 9.79
N GLU A 396 4.40 29.89 9.94
CA GLU A 396 5.37 30.39 8.96
C GLU A 396 6.54 29.41 8.79
N GLU A 397 7.03 28.80 9.88
CA GLU A 397 8.07 27.78 9.83
C GLU A 397 7.63 26.55 9.03
N VAL A 398 6.41 26.04 9.29
CA VAL A 398 5.82 24.94 8.52
C VAL A 398 5.69 25.34 7.05
N ALA A 399 5.13 26.52 6.76
CA ALA A 399 5.00 27.04 5.41
C ALA A 399 6.35 27.14 4.71
N ARG A 400 7.43 27.52 5.41
CA ARG A 400 8.79 27.56 4.85
C ARG A 400 9.31 26.16 4.52
N LYS A 401 9.11 25.18 5.41
CA LYS A 401 9.51 23.77 5.21
C LYS A 401 8.82 23.14 4.00
N VAL A 402 7.55 23.45 3.77
CA VAL A 402 6.80 22.92 2.61
C VAL A 402 6.94 23.78 1.35
N ASP A 403 7.86 24.76 1.35
CA ASP A 403 8.09 25.70 0.25
C ASP A 403 6.80 26.46 -0.14
N MET A 404 6.10 26.97 0.86
CA MET A 404 4.90 27.80 0.77
C MET A 404 5.08 29.20 1.39
N ALA A 405 6.18 29.46 2.09
CA ALA A 405 6.58 30.82 2.48
C ALA A 405 7.37 31.53 1.37
N PRO A 406 7.42 32.87 1.35
CA PRO A 406 8.33 33.62 0.48
C PRO A 406 9.79 33.21 0.72
N ARG A 407 10.57 33.04 -0.35
CA ARG A 407 12.01 32.77 -0.25
C ARG A 407 12.77 34.07 -0.06
N GLU A 408 13.97 33.97 0.52
CA GLU A 408 14.84 35.14 0.72
C GLU A 408 15.15 35.82 -0.63
N GLY A 409 14.84 37.13 -0.73
CA GLY A 409 15.00 37.91 -1.97
C GLY A 409 13.96 37.64 -3.08
N GLU A 410 12.96 36.77 -2.84
CA GLU A 410 11.90 36.50 -3.82
C GLU A 410 10.94 37.69 -3.92
N LYS A 411 10.74 38.21 -5.13
CA LYS A 411 9.74 39.26 -5.36
C LYS A 411 8.35 38.67 -5.18
N TYR A 412 7.42 39.46 -4.63
CA TYR A 412 6.04 39.02 -4.41
C TYR A 412 5.36 38.45 -5.67
N ARG A 413 5.66 39.00 -6.86
CA ARG A 413 5.13 38.49 -8.14
C ARG A 413 5.58 37.05 -8.42
N ASP A 414 6.82 36.72 -8.11
CA ASP A 414 7.40 35.39 -8.33
C ASP A 414 6.87 34.39 -7.29
N PHE A 415 6.77 34.84 -6.03
CA PHE A 415 6.08 34.11 -4.95
C PHE A 415 4.63 33.77 -5.33
N ALA A 416 3.84 34.78 -5.73
CA ALA A 416 2.44 34.60 -6.13
C ALA A 416 2.31 33.67 -7.34
N LYS A 417 3.25 33.73 -8.29
CA LYS A 417 3.28 32.81 -9.45
C LYS A 417 3.58 31.37 -9.01
N ARG A 418 4.50 31.17 -8.05
CA ARG A 418 4.83 29.87 -7.46
C ARG A 418 3.64 29.28 -6.71
N MET A 419 3.00 30.09 -5.86
CA MET A 419 1.78 29.71 -5.17
C MET A 419 0.68 29.32 -6.17
N ARG A 420 0.41 30.13 -7.19
CA ARG A 420 -0.57 29.79 -8.25
C ARG A 420 -0.22 28.50 -8.99
N LYS A 421 1.06 28.19 -9.21
CA LYS A 421 1.50 26.94 -9.84
C LYS A 421 1.25 25.72 -8.94
N MET A 422 1.31 25.92 -7.62
CA MET A 422 0.89 24.94 -6.61
C MET A 422 -0.64 24.93 -6.45
N GLY A 423 -1.34 25.71 -7.28
CA GLY A 423 -2.77 25.95 -7.22
C GLY A 423 -3.20 26.58 -5.90
N ILE A 424 -2.48 27.60 -5.49
CA ILE A 424 -2.80 28.42 -4.34
C ILE A 424 -3.11 29.84 -4.84
N ARG A 425 -4.35 30.27 -4.66
CA ARG A 425 -4.85 31.60 -4.96
C ARG A 425 -5.45 32.20 -3.69
N ALA A 426 -5.08 33.45 -3.41
CA ALA A 426 -5.75 34.26 -2.42
C ALA A 426 -7.01 34.84 -3.07
N VAL A 427 -8.19 34.41 -2.61
CA VAL A 427 -9.48 34.94 -3.04
C VAL A 427 -10.01 35.83 -1.90
N PRO A 428 -10.58 37.03 -2.16
CA PRO A 428 -11.12 37.90 -1.11
C PRO A 428 -12.12 37.20 -0.17
N GLU A 429 -12.85 36.21 -0.68
CA GLU A 429 -13.79 35.37 0.05
C GLU A 429 -13.13 34.55 1.17
N GLN A 430 -11.83 34.21 1.05
CA GLN A 430 -11.08 33.53 2.11
C GLN A 430 -10.86 34.43 3.33
N PHE A 431 -10.79 35.75 3.15
CA PHE A 431 -10.71 36.68 4.27
C PHE A 431 -12.00 36.67 5.09
N LYS A 432 -13.15 36.63 4.41
CA LYS A 432 -14.46 36.52 5.07
C LYS A 432 -14.63 35.17 5.78
N ARG A 433 -14.08 34.10 5.22
CA ARG A 433 -14.01 32.77 5.87
C ARG A 433 -13.16 32.78 7.13
N GLY A 434 -11.95 33.34 7.06
CA GLY A 434 -11.07 33.45 8.23
C GLY A 434 -11.72 34.26 9.35
N LEU A 435 -12.31 35.41 9.00
CA LEU A 435 -13.05 36.25 9.96
C LEU A 435 -14.24 35.50 10.58
N PHE A 436 -14.94 34.67 9.82
CA PHE A 436 -16.05 33.86 10.33
C PHE A 436 -15.58 32.84 11.37
N GLU A 437 -14.48 32.14 11.11
CA GLU A 437 -13.91 31.18 12.08
C GLU A 437 -13.35 31.87 13.33
N GLU A 438 -12.70 33.02 13.18
CA GLU A 438 -12.23 33.84 14.30
C GLU A 438 -13.40 34.24 15.22
N VAL A 439 -14.49 34.73 14.63
CA VAL A 439 -15.70 35.10 15.36
C VAL A 439 -16.35 33.90 16.05
N LYS A 440 -16.32 32.70 15.45
CA LYS A 440 -16.80 31.48 16.13
C LYS A 440 -15.97 31.20 17.39
N GLN A 441 -14.65 31.25 17.29
CA GLN A 441 -13.75 30.98 18.42
C GLN A 441 -13.94 32.00 19.56
N GLU A 442 -14.21 33.26 19.25
CA GLU A 442 -14.52 34.30 20.25
C GLU A 442 -15.82 34.02 21.02
N LEU A 443 -16.80 33.34 20.41
CA LEU A 443 -18.06 33.02 21.08
C LEU A 443 -17.99 31.82 22.02
N ILE A 444 -17.05 30.90 21.81
CA ILE A 444 -16.98 29.65 22.58
C ILE A 444 -16.87 29.92 24.09
N PRO A 445 -15.97 30.78 24.60
CA PRO A 445 -15.85 31.04 26.03
C PRO A 445 -17.18 31.49 26.66
N GLU A 446 -17.92 32.35 25.96
CA GLU A 446 -19.18 32.89 26.47
C GLU A 446 -20.28 31.82 26.50
N LEU A 447 -20.37 30.98 25.46
CA LEU A 447 -21.31 29.86 25.44
C LEU A 447 -20.98 28.83 26.52
N ILE A 448 -19.71 28.65 26.88
CA ILE A 448 -19.30 27.80 28.00
C ILE A 448 -19.80 28.40 29.32
N PHE A 449 -19.62 29.71 29.52
CA PHE A 449 -20.11 30.41 30.72
C PHE A 449 -21.64 30.34 30.84
N ASP A 450 -22.35 30.39 29.73
CA ASP A 450 -23.81 30.31 29.69
C ASP A 450 -24.37 28.87 29.80
N GLY A 451 -23.50 27.85 29.87
CA GLY A 451 -23.90 26.43 29.98
C GLY A 451 -24.50 25.86 28.69
N GLU A 452 -24.24 26.49 27.54
CA GLU A 452 -24.83 26.22 26.24
C GLU A 452 -24.03 25.15 25.44
N GLU A 453 -23.69 24.03 26.07
CA GLU A 453 -22.84 22.97 25.50
C GLU A 453 -23.35 22.43 24.15
N LYS A 454 -24.67 22.33 23.98
CA LYS A 454 -25.29 21.92 22.72
C LYS A 454 -25.07 22.93 21.61
N THR A 455 -25.05 24.22 21.95
CA THR A 455 -24.85 25.32 21.01
C THR A 455 -23.39 25.39 20.57
N ILE A 456 -22.44 25.07 21.44
CA ILE A 456 -21.01 24.95 21.10
C ILE A 456 -20.79 23.83 20.08
N ALA A 457 -21.36 22.65 20.33
CA ALA A 457 -21.27 21.53 19.39
C ALA A 457 -21.89 21.88 18.01
N VAL A 458 -22.94 22.71 17.99
CA VAL A 458 -23.52 23.24 16.76
C VAL A 458 -22.60 24.27 16.10
N LEU A 459 -22.02 25.18 16.87
CA LEU A 459 -21.11 26.23 16.40
C LEU A 459 -19.92 25.62 15.64
N ASP A 460 -19.31 24.59 16.22
CA ASP A 460 -18.18 23.86 15.63
C ASP A 460 -18.51 23.25 14.27
N THR A 461 -19.78 22.90 14.02
CA THR A 461 -20.22 22.34 12.73
C THR A 461 -20.49 23.37 11.64
N LEU A 462 -20.50 24.67 11.95
CA LEU A 462 -20.79 25.72 10.98
C LEU A 462 -19.57 26.02 10.12
N GLN A 463 -19.79 26.23 8.83
CA GLN A 463 -18.73 26.51 7.85
C GLN A 463 -19.10 27.74 7.01
N TYR A 464 -18.11 28.59 6.69
CA TYR A 464 -18.33 29.77 5.86
C TYR A 464 -18.55 29.42 4.38
N GLY A 465 -19.66 29.88 3.81
CA GLY A 465 -20.14 29.52 2.48
C GLY A 465 -19.52 30.31 1.32
N ALA A 466 -18.47 29.76 0.72
CA ALA A 466 -18.17 29.96 -0.70
C ALA A 466 -18.53 28.64 -1.41
N GLY A 467 -19.67 28.61 -2.11
CA GLY A 467 -20.16 27.44 -2.86
C GLY A 467 -21.45 26.79 -2.34
N TYR A 468 -22.00 27.20 -1.19
CA TYR A 468 -23.25 26.61 -0.65
C TYR A 468 -24.43 26.74 -1.64
N ALA A 469 -24.68 27.94 -2.14
CA ALA A 469 -25.81 28.19 -3.04
C ALA A 469 -25.64 27.48 -4.39
N GLU A 470 -24.41 27.49 -4.92
CA GLU A 470 -24.06 26.80 -6.17
C GLU A 470 -24.16 25.28 -6.03
N GLU A 471 -23.73 24.71 -4.90
CA GLU A 471 -23.82 23.28 -4.62
C GLU A 471 -25.26 22.83 -4.32
N GLU A 472 -26.05 23.66 -3.62
CA GLU A 472 -27.49 23.41 -3.42
C GLU A 472 -28.21 23.39 -4.77
N ILE A 473 -27.91 24.35 -5.66
CA ILE A 473 -28.44 24.38 -7.02
C ILE A 473 -28.03 23.13 -7.79
N ARG A 474 -26.74 22.76 -7.76
CA ARG A 474 -26.20 21.57 -8.43
C ARG A 474 -26.91 20.29 -7.99
N ILE A 475 -27.13 20.10 -6.69
CA ILE A 475 -27.81 18.91 -6.15
C ILE A 475 -29.29 18.91 -6.54
N LYS A 476 -29.96 20.06 -6.51
CA LYS A 476 -31.36 20.16 -6.94
C LYS A 476 -31.52 19.86 -8.42
N ASP A 477 -30.62 20.36 -9.27
CA ASP A 477 -30.60 20.04 -10.71
C ASP A 477 -30.42 18.54 -10.93
N LEU A 478 -29.46 17.89 -10.26
CA LEU A 478 -29.24 16.44 -10.33
C LEU A 478 -30.47 15.63 -9.89
N LEU A 479 -31.20 16.11 -8.88
CA LEU A 479 -32.40 15.46 -8.36
C LEU A 479 -33.68 15.79 -9.15
N GLY A 480 -33.61 16.62 -10.20
CA GLY A 480 -34.77 17.13 -10.93
C GLY A 480 -35.72 17.98 -10.07
N MET A 481 -35.19 18.60 -9.00
CA MET A 481 -35.97 19.41 -8.08
C MET A 481 -36.05 20.87 -8.53
N PRO A 482 -37.20 21.55 -8.33
CA PRO A 482 -37.32 22.96 -8.68
C PRO A 482 -36.38 23.83 -7.84
N ILE A 483 -35.63 24.71 -8.51
CA ILE A 483 -34.83 25.75 -7.86
C ILE A 483 -35.77 26.90 -7.50
N LEU A 484 -35.82 27.26 -6.21
CA LEU A 484 -36.68 28.31 -5.69
C LEU A 484 -35.86 29.50 -5.20
N ASP A 485 -36.39 30.72 -5.37
CA ASP A 485 -35.84 31.95 -4.79
C ASP A 485 -36.10 32.06 -3.27
N GLU A 486 -35.62 33.13 -2.64
CA GLU A 486 -35.81 33.39 -1.20
C GLU A 486 -37.30 33.52 -0.78
N PHE A 487 -38.21 33.64 -1.75
CA PHE A 487 -39.65 33.78 -1.57
C PHE A 487 -40.42 32.51 -2.00
N GLY A 488 -39.73 31.46 -2.42
CA GLY A 488 -40.33 30.18 -2.81
C GLY A 488 -40.82 30.13 -4.26
N ASN A 489 -40.43 31.07 -5.12
CA ASN A 489 -40.81 31.08 -6.54
C ASN A 489 -39.77 30.33 -7.38
N PRO A 490 -40.18 29.55 -8.40
CA PRO A 490 -39.25 28.94 -9.35
C PRO A 490 -38.38 29.99 -10.04
N ILE A 491 -37.06 29.79 -10.03
CA ILE A 491 -36.13 30.61 -10.79
C ILE A 491 -36.01 30.01 -12.19
N GLU A 492 -36.61 30.65 -13.19
CA GLU A 492 -36.33 30.34 -14.60
C GLU A 492 -34.93 30.87 -14.96
N ARG A 493 -34.08 30.02 -15.54
CA ARG A 493 -32.83 30.46 -16.19
C ARG A 493 -33.07 30.60 -17.69
N GLU A 494 -32.62 31.71 -18.26
CA GLU A 494 -32.27 31.73 -19.69
C GLU A 494 -31.03 30.83 -19.88
N PRO A 495 -31.00 29.94 -20.89
CA PRO A 495 -29.84 29.12 -21.16
C PRO A 495 -28.63 30.01 -21.49
N PRO A 496 -27.40 29.62 -21.11
CA PRO A 496 -26.21 30.24 -21.68
C PRO A 496 -26.28 30.06 -23.20
N GLU A 497 -26.07 31.13 -23.98
CA GLU A 497 -26.17 31.15 -25.45
C GLU A 497 -25.33 30.05 -26.16
N GLU A 498 -24.41 29.38 -25.46
CA GLU A 498 -23.65 28.24 -25.98
C GLU A 498 -24.36 26.88 -25.88
N LYS A 499 -25.41 26.71 -25.07
CA LYS A 499 -26.14 25.42 -24.93
C LYS A 499 -27.14 25.13 -26.04
N ALA A 500 -27.71 26.14 -26.69
CA ALA A 500 -28.61 25.96 -27.83
C ALA A 500 -27.91 25.35 -29.07
N LYS A 501 -26.58 25.27 -29.08
CA LYS A 501 -25.80 24.59 -30.13
C LYS A 501 -25.30 23.20 -29.72
N ALA A 502 -25.49 22.79 -28.47
CA ALA A 502 -25.13 21.47 -27.96
C ALA A 502 -26.35 20.54 -27.84
N GLU A 503 -27.56 21.10 -27.74
CA GLU A 503 -28.82 20.33 -27.65
C GLU A 503 -29.17 19.50 -28.90
N GLU A 504 -28.46 19.66 -30.02
CA GLU A 504 -28.61 18.81 -31.21
C GLU A 504 -27.60 17.65 -31.30
N ALA A 505 -26.68 17.47 -30.33
CA ALA A 505 -25.53 16.57 -30.53
C ALA A 505 -25.38 15.37 -29.58
N GLU A 506 -25.99 15.29 -28.40
CA GLU A 506 -25.80 14.12 -27.51
C GLU A 506 -27.11 13.71 -26.81
N GLU A 507 -27.91 12.94 -27.56
CA GLU A 507 -28.93 12.01 -27.05
C GLU A 507 -28.26 10.72 -26.52
N GLU A 508 -27.13 10.86 -25.80
CA GLU A 508 -26.42 9.73 -25.18
C GLU A 508 -26.68 9.69 -23.68
N GLY A 509 -27.72 8.94 -23.30
CA GLY A 509 -27.85 8.28 -21.99
C GLY A 509 -27.87 9.18 -20.76
N GLU A 510 -29.03 9.72 -20.41
CA GLU A 510 -29.31 10.05 -19.01
C GLU A 510 -29.32 8.73 -18.21
N GLU A 511 -28.20 8.39 -17.56
CA GLU A 511 -28.20 7.36 -16.53
C GLU A 511 -29.15 7.82 -15.41
N GLU A 512 -30.33 7.20 -15.31
CA GLU A 512 -31.24 7.39 -14.19
C GLU A 512 -30.49 7.10 -12.88
N LEU A 513 -30.39 8.10 -12.01
CA LEU A 513 -29.82 7.96 -10.68
C LEU A 513 -30.47 6.80 -9.94
N THR A 514 -29.66 5.95 -9.32
CA THR A 514 -30.15 4.87 -8.47
C THR A 514 -30.87 5.42 -7.22
N GLU A 515 -31.77 4.63 -6.61
CA GLU A 515 -32.43 5.03 -5.36
C GLU A 515 -31.43 5.37 -4.25
N GLU A 516 -30.31 4.65 -4.18
CA GLU A 516 -29.25 4.86 -3.18
C GLU A 516 -28.52 6.20 -3.39
N GLU A 517 -28.22 6.56 -4.64
CA GLU A 517 -27.63 7.86 -4.98
C GLU A 517 -28.60 9.00 -4.66
N ARG A 518 -29.90 8.79 -4.93
CA ARG A 518 -30.95 9.77 -4.63
C ARG A 518 -31.08 10.03 -3.13
N GLU A 519 -31.08 8.98 -2.30
CA GLU A 519 -31.09 9.11 -0.84
C GLU A 519 -29.85 9.86 -0.33
N GLU A 520 -28.67 9.58 -0.89
CA GLU A 520 -27.42 10.27 -0.54
C GLU A 520 -27.49 11.78 -0.84
N TYR A 521 -27.98 12.16 -2.03
CA TYR A 521 -28.14 13.56 -2.39
C TYR A 521 -29.16 14.28 -1.51
N LEU A 522 -30.24 13.60 -1.11
CA LEU A 522 -31.23 14.15 -0.18
C LEU A 522 -30.63 14.36 1.23
N GLU A 523 -29.85 13.41 1.74
CA GLU A 523 -29.15 13.54 3.02
C GLU A 523 -28.18 14.73 2.98
N LYS A 524 -27.43 14.88 1.89
CA LYS A 524 -26.53 16.01 1.65
C LYS A 524 -27.28 17.34 1.68
N LEU A 525 -28.42 17.43 1.02
CA LEU A 525 -29.26 18.63 0.99
C LEU A 525 -29.83 18.98 2.37
N GLU A 526 -30.21 17.97 3.17
CA GLU A 526 -30.71 18.18 4.53
C GLU A 526 -29.64 18.78 5.45
N ILE A 527 -28.42 18.25 5.39
CA ILE A 527 -27.29 18.74 6.21
C ILE A 527 -26.87 20.13 5.78
N LEU A 528 -26.79 20.38 4.48
CA LEU A 528 -26.55 21.71 3.91
C LEU A 528 -27.57 22.71 4.45
N LYS A 529 -28.87 22.41 4.29
CA LYS A 529 -29.97 23.25 4.77
C LYS A 529 -29.90 23.49 6.27
N ARG A 530 -29.60 22.45 7.06
CA ARG A 530 -29.45 22.54 8.52
C ARG A 530 -28.32 23.49 8.91
N ASN A 531 -27.16 23.38 8.27
CA ASN A 531 -26.02 24.27 8.54
C ASN A 531 -26.30 25.71 8.11
N TYR A 532 -26.96 25.92 6.96
CA TYR A 532 -27.39 27.25 6.51
C TYR A 532 -28.39 27.90 7.46
N LEU A 533 -29.42 27.18 7.91
CA LEU A 533 -30.41 27.69 8.86
C LEU A 533 -29.75 28.08 10.19
N ARG A 534 -28.82 27.27 10.69
CA ARG A 534 -28.05 27.57 11.90
C ARG A 534 -27.13 28.78 11.73
N LEU A 535 -26.47 28.92 10.58
CA LEU A 535 -25.70 30.11 10.21
C LEU A 535 -26.59 31.37 10.22
N LYS A 536 -27.80 31.28 9.67
CA LYS A 536 -28.78 32.37 9.63
C LYS A 536 -29.24 32.76 11.04
N GLU A 537 -29.66 31.79 11.85
CA GLU A 537 -30.05 32.01 13.25
C GLU A 537 -28.92 32.65 14.07
N MET A 538 -27.68 32.21 13.85
CA MET A 538 -26.52 32.78 14.51
C MET A 538 -26.22 34.21 14.03
N ASN A 539 -26.35 34.49 12.74
CA ASN A 539 -26.19 35.83 12.17
C ASN A 539 -27.23 36.82 12.73
N ASP A 540 -28.44 36.36 12.98
CA ASP A 540 -29.50 37.16 13.61
C ASP A 540 -29.15 37.48 15.08
N LYS A 541 -28.67 36.50 15.85
CA LYS A 541 -28.12 36.73 17.21
C LYS A 541 -26.92 37.70 17.19
N PHE A 542 -26.04 37.60 16.20
CA PHE A 542 -24.89 38.51 16.02
C PHE A 542 -25.33 39.94 15.69
N ARG A 543 -26.31 40.10 14.81
CA ARG A 543 -26.86 41.41 14.45
C ARG A 543 -27.47 42.07 15.68
N GLU A 544 -28.27 41.34 16.45
CA GLU A 544 -28.88 41.85 17.68
C GLU A 544 -27.82 42.31 18.69
N ARG A 545 -26.76 41.52 18.88
CA ARG A 545 -25.65 41.86 19.77
C ARG A 545 -24.85 43.08 19.29
N ARG A 546 -24.52 43.16 17.99
CA ARG A 546 -23.89 44.36 17.40
C ARG A 546 -24.76 45.59 17.56
N GLN A 547 -26.08 45.43 17.45
CA GLN A 547 -27.03 46.53 17.60
C GLN A 547 -27.10 47.01 19.05
N ARG A 548 -27.13 46.10 20.03
CA ARG A 548 -27.02 46.43 21.46
C ARG A 548 -25.70 47.13 21.78
N LEU A 549 -24.57 46.64 21.25
CA LEU A 549 -23.26 47.27 21.44
C LEU A 549 -23.20 48.68 20.83
N ARG A 550 -23.80 48.88 19.64
CA ARG A 550 -23.93 50.20 19.01
C ARG A 550 -24.87 51.13 19.77
N GLU A 551 -25.92 50.60 20.41
CA GLU A 551 -26.80 51.39 21.27
C GLU A 551 -26.11 51.82 22.56
N ILE A 552 -25.36 50.93 23.21
CA ILE A 552 -24.53 51.25 24.38
C ILE A 552 -23.48 52.31 23.98
N ALA A 553 -22.90 52.22 22.78
CA ALA A 553 -22.01 53.24 22.18
C ALA A 553 -22.67 54.59 21.95
N ARG A 554 -23.89 54.60 21.41
CA ARG A 554 -24.67 55.82 21.21
C ARG A 554 -25.11 56.47 22.53
N LYS A 555 -25.39 55.68 23.57
CA LYS A 555 -25.83 56.18 24.88
C LYS A 555 -24.71 56.72 25.76
N GLY A 556 -23.45 56.63 25.32
CA GLY A 556 -22.29 57.18 26.06
C GLY A 556 -21.97 56.44 27.37
N GLU A 557 -22.56 55.26 27.59
CA GLU A 557 -22.39 54.46 28.82
C GLU A 557 -20.99 53.85 28.96
N TRP A 558 -20.15 53.95 27.92
CA TRP A 558 -18.75 53.51 27.86
C TRP A 558 -17.88 54.15 28.93
N ARG A 559 -18.25 55.35 29.40
CA ARG A 559 -17.53 56.05 30.49
C ARG A 559 -17.79 55.45 31.89
N ARG A 560 -18.79 54.57 32.03
CA ARG A 560 -19.16 53.90 33.30
C ARG A 560 -18.81 52.41 33.34
N MET A 561 -18.26 51.87 32.25
CA MET A 561 -17.86 50.46 32.20
C MET A 561 -16.41 50.30 32.64
N ASP A 562 -16.17 49.35 33.55
CA ASP A 562 -14.85 49.05 34.07
C ASP A 562 -13.89 48.58 32.96
N ARG A 563 -12.59 48.83 33.11
CA ARG A 563 -11.57 48.55 32.08
C ARG A 563 -11.53 47.08 31.66
N GLU A 564 -11.87 46.15 32.56
CA GLU A 564 -11.95 44.71 32.26
C GLU A 564 -13.16 44.36 31.38
N ARG A 565 -14.30 45.04 31.52
CA ARG A 565 -15.47 44.86 30.65
C ARG A 565 -15.31 45.51 29.28
N LEU A 566 -14.55 46.61 29.19
CA LEU A 566 -14.24 47.26 27.92
C LEU A 566 -13.29 46.43 27.04
N ALA A 567 -12.40 45.62 27.65
CA ALA A 567 -11.53 44.70 26.92
C ALA A 567 -12.28 43.52 26.28
N GLN A 568 -13.48 43.17 26.78
CA GLN A 568 -14.33 42.12 26.24
C GLN A 568 -15.26 42.58 25.09
N ILE A 569 -15.32 43.88 24.78
CA ILE A 569 -16.40 44.48 23.97
C ILE A 569 -15.93 45.14 22.66
N VAL A 570 -14.63 45.34 22.45
CA VAL A 570 -14.10 46.04 21.26
C VAL A 570 -13.50 45.04 20.26
N PRO A 571 -14.15 44.78 19.11
CA PRO A 571 -13.49 44.11 18.00
C PRO A 571 -12.48 45.07 17.38
N ILE A 572 -11.20 44.67 17.39
CA ILE A 572 -10.10 45.40 16.76
C ILE A 572 -10.34 45.40 15.26
N GLY A 573 -10.61 46.59 14.71
CA GLY A 573 -10.95 46.72 13.30
C GLY A 573 -10.81 48.14 12.75
N PHE A 574 -9.74 48.86 13.09
CA PHE A 574 -9.26 50.01 12.31
C PHE A 574 -7.71 50.08 12.37
N TYR A 575 -7.08 50.16 11.21
CA TYR A 575 -5.66 49.97 10.91
C TYR A 575 -4.61 50.78 11.72
N THR A 576 -3.53 50.10 12.14
CA THR A 576 -2.06 50.32 11.89
C THR A 576 -1.18 49.98 13.13
N PRO A 577 0.16 49.95 13.00
CA PRO A 577 1.03 48.76 12.94
C PRO A 577 1.70 48.38 14.27
N ILE A 578 2.10 47.09 14.38
CA ILE A 578 3.07 46.49 15.32
C ILE A 578 2.89 46.84 16.81
N THR A 579 2.52 45.84 17.61
CA THR A 579 3.32 45.41 18.78
C THR A 579 2.79 44.07 19.29
N ALA A 580 3.73 43.23 19.72
CA ALA A 580 3.54 41.84 20.09
C ALA A 580 2.39 41.64 21.09
N SER A 581 1.45 40.75 20.76
CA SER A 581 0.64 40.03 21.76
C SER A 581 0.59 38.54 21.38
N SER A 582 0.68 37.71 22.41
CA SER A 582 1.02 36.29 22.38
C SER A 582 -0.19 35.37 22.20
N THR A 583 -1.12 35.71 21.32
CA THR A 583 -2.29 34.87 21.03
C THR A 583 -1.95 33.82 19.96
N PRO A 584 -2.19 32.51 20.20
CA PRO A 584 -2.09 31.51 19.15
C PRO A 584 -3.14 31.83 18.06
N LEU A 585 -2.75 31.71 16.79
CA LEU A 585 -3.67 31.83 15.68
C LEU A 585 -4.50 30.55 15.62
N SER A 586 -5.72 30.60 16.14
CA SER A 586 -6.71 29.52 16.01
C SER A 586 -7.41 29.53 14.64
N THR A 587 -6.82 30.15 13.61
CA THR A 587 -7.45 30.30 12.28
C THR A 587 -6.72 29.43 11.25
N PRO A 588 -7.40 28.49 10.59
CA PRO A 588 -6.79 27.74 9.50
C PRO A 588 -6.45 28.69 8.34
N VAL A 589 -5.20 28.66 7.88
CA VAL A 589 -4.77 29.39 6.68
C VAL A 589 -5.16 28.57 5.46
N ILE A 590 -6.21 28.99 4.76
CA ILE A 590 -6.80 28.24 3.64
C ILE A 590 -6.41 28.89 2.30
N PHE A 591 -5.85 28.06 1.42
CA PHE A 591 -5.44 28.40 0.06
C PHE A 591 -6.25 27.58 -0.97
N THR A 592 -6.72 28.17 -2.08
CA THR A 592 -7.53 27.45 -3.10
C THR A 592 -6.86 27.38 -4.48
N THR A 593 -7.06 26.28 -5.21
CA THR A 593 -6.71 26.12 -6.64
C THR A 593 -7.89 26.65 -7.48
N ASP A 594 -7.69 26.84 -8.79
CA ASP A 594 -8.79 27.17 -9.70
C ASP A 594 -8.70 26.26 -10.93
N HIS A 595 -9.80 25.57 -11.21
CA HIS A 595 -10.03 24.66 -12.32
C HIS A 595 -11.07 25.24 -13.27
N GLU A 596 -10.63 26.20 -14.08
CA GLU A 596 -11.24 26.44 -15.39
C GLU A 596 -10.14 26.46 -16.45
N ARG A 597 -9.71 25.25 -16.85
CA ARG A 597 -9.23 24.89 -18.20
C ARG A 597 -8.57 23.51 -18.22
N LYS A 598 -9.27 22.58 -18.88
CA LYS A 598 -8.77 21.36 -19.54
C LYS A 598 -8.05 20.33 -18.65
N GLY A 599 -8.83 19.33 -18.22
CA GLY A 599 -8.45 17.91 -18.10
C GLY A 599 -6.99 17.56 -17.78
N LYS A 600 -6.50 17.97 -16.61
CA LYS A 600 -5.28 17.40 -16.02
C LYS A 600 -5.48 17.22 -14.52
N ASP A 601 -5.35 15.96 -14.08
CA ASP A 601 -5.30 15.56 -12.69
C ASP A 601 -4.26 16.39 -11.91
N LEU A 602 -4.72 17.23 -10.99
CA LEU A 602 -3.86 17.89 -10.02
C LEU A 602 -3.94 17.10 -8.71
N MET A 603 -2.85 16.43 -8.36
CA MET A 603 -2.70 15.75 -7.08
C MET A 603 -2.72 16.77 -5.92
N PRO A 604 -3.36 16.47 -4.77
CA PRO A 604 -3.13 17.21 -3.54
C PRO A 604 -1.64 17.10 -3.15
N ILE A 605 -1.20 17.91 -2.16
CA ILE A 605 0.19 17.95 -1.65
C ILE A 605 0.83 16.56 -1.78
N PRO A 606 1.87 16.39 -2.61
CA PRO A 606 2.42 15.06 -2.88
C PRO A 606 2.73 14.39 -1.54
N PRO A 607 2.38 13.11 -1.32
CA PRO A 607 2.69 12.40 -0.09
C PRO A 607 4.16 12.54 0.32
N GLU A 608 5.06 12.73 -0.65
CA GLU A 608 6.48 13.01 -0.45
C GLU A 608 6.75 14.32 0.32
N ARG A 609 5.89 15.34 0.20
CA ARG A 609 5.99 16.62 0.93
C ARG A 609 5.41 16.56 2.35
N LEU A 610 4.35 15.77 2.55
CA LEU A 610 3.91 15.42 3.92
C LEU A 610 4.99 14.59 4.62
N LEU A 611 5.61 13.66 3.90
CA LEU A 611 6.75 12.89 4.38
C LEU A 611 7.98 13.77 4.66
N SER A 612 8.23 14.85 3.90
CA SER A 612 9.34 15.76 4.23
C SER A 612 9.13 16.52 5.55
N MET A 613 7.88 16.70 6.01
CA MET A 613 7.62 17.19 7.37
C MET A 613 7.98 16.15 8.44
N VAL A 614 7.89 14.86 8.10
CA VAL A 614 8.20 13.72 8.98
C VAL A 614 9.69 13.37 8.96
N HIS A 615 10.38 13.57 7.83
CA HIS A 615 11.73 13.05 7.60
C HIS A 615 12.86 13.87 8.25
N ASP A 616 12.64 15.16 8.55
CA ASP A 616 13.61 16.04 9.23
C ASP A 616 13.39 16.08 10.76
N ALA A 617 13.03 14.93 11.34
CA ALA A 617 12.99 14.72 12.78
C ALA A 617 14.41 14.59 13.37
N ASP A 618 15.20 15.64 13.25
CA ASP A 618 16.34 15.91 14.14
C ASP A 618 16.06 17.14 15.05
N LEU A 619 14.79 17.57 15.10
CA LEU A 619 14.30 18.56 16.05
C LEU A 619 13.62 17.83 17.23
N GLY A 620 14.42 17.46 18.24
CA GLY A 620 13.94 17.39 19.62
C GLY A 620 13.66 16.03 20.27
N LEU A 621 14.10 14.90 19.71
CA LEU A 621 14.05 13.59 20.39
C LEU A 621 15.21 13.34 21.38
N ARG A 622 15.67 14.40 22.09
CA ARG A 622 16.66 14.27 23.19
C ARG A 622 16.04 14.15 24.59
N ALA A 623 14.73 13.94 24.69
CA ALA A 623 14.04 13.83 25.97
C ALA A 623 13.15 12.59 26.08
N LEU A 624 13.67 11.42 25.69
CA LEU A 624 13.18 10.12 26.16
C LEU A 624 14.40 9.20 26.35
N ASP A 625 15.13 9.46 27.43
CA ASP A 625 16.05 8.52 28.06
C ASP A 625 15.18 7.43 28.74
N PRO A 626 15.48 6.13 28.60
CA PRO A 626 14.54 5.06 28.95
C PRO A 626 14.50 4.84 30.46
N LEU A 627 13.31 5.02 31.04
CA LEU A 627 12.89 4.39 32.29
C LEU A 627 11.69 3.50 32.01
#